data_AF-A0A935KIW4-F1
#
_entry.id   AF-A0A935KIW4-F1
#
_cell.length_a   1.000
_cell.length_b   1.000
_cell.length_c   1.000
_cell.angle_alpha   90.00
_cell.angle_beta   90.00
_cell.angle_gamma   90.00
#
_symmetry.space_group_name_H-M   'P 1'
#
loop_
_entity.id
_entity.type
_entity.pdbx_description
1 polymer ?
#
loop_
_entity_poly.entity_id
_entity_poly.type
_entity_poly.pdbx_seq_one_letter_code
_entity_poly.pdbx_strand_id
1 'polypeptide(L)'
;MLDGIYMAHPFLACYGRIFNDQTALDTAANQALLLASHLHNATVHLMYHAYDHARTRAWASASTGVSYEVWSRGMGWYVMALVDILKYLPHAHPKYNSLLLLLQDLAIGIQANQDPGTGLWYQVVNKPSGSPANYLETSGSAMFVYAIQTAVDSGWISNSYSPVAQNGWNGILSKISTHADGGPQVNDFAPAMGVQGTSAVNAYAAYVNILPVDVPGSAHPHGYAAVLMAALVMELSGMSTLPLQFRYTGGNNTNGYAQLQWAFDEEDQVAHYKVDKAGAGSVFREEATISVNQNNEYNWKDRSPINGYAIYRIRAITITGKTIFSPVIRIKDKNSEGLRVLIYPNPLFQNQEINVQLSGMVPGNYTVTLSSAIGNRVWNRSLSIIGNSWTKTMVLPAPVTKGYYLITVNEERKKVFSGKILIR
;
A
#
# COMPACT_ATOMS: atom_id res chain seq x y z
N MET A 1 7.00 15.53 -21.54
CA MET A 1 8.19 14.83 -21.00
C MET A 1 7.76 14.02 -19.80
N LEU A 2 8.38 12.88 -19.55
CA LEU A 2 8.06 12.02 -18.40
C LEU A 2 8.16 12.78 -17.06
N ASP A 3 9.17 13.64 -16.93
CA ASP A 3 9.48 14.45 -15.75
C ASP A 3 8.26 15.27 -15.29
N GLY A 4 7.53 15.88 -16.23
CA GLY A 4 6.41 16.76 -15.95
C GLY A 4 5.23 16.08 -15.26
N ILE A 5 5.13 14.75 -15.32
CA ILE A 5 4.08 14.02 -14.59
C ILE A 5 4.31 14.15 -13.09
N TYR A 6 5.53 13.91 -12.60
CA TYR A 6 5.84 14.00 -11.17
C TYR A 6 5.66 15.41 -10.59
N MET A 7 5.95 16.44 -11.37
CA MET A 7 5.96 17.82 -10.88
C MET A 7 4.59 18.34 -10.44
N ALA A 8 3.49 17.80 -10.99
CA ALA A 8 2.15 18.33 -10.72
C ALA A 8 1.10 17.25 -10.42
N HIS A 9 1.20 16.05 -10.99
CA HIS A 9 0.08 15.11 -10.99
C HIS A 9 -0.08 14.32 -9.68
N PRO A 10 1.01 13.92 -8.98
CA PRO A 10 0.91 13.47 -7.59
C PRO A 10 0.26 14.50 -6.67
N PHE A 11 0.61 15.79 -6.83
CA PHE A 11 -0.01 16.88 -6.09
C PHE A 11 -1.51 16.98 -6.40
N LEU A 12 -1.90 16.96 -7.68
CA LEU A 12 -3.31 17.00 -8.08
C LEU A 12 -4.09 15.79 -7.56
N ALA A 13 -3.51 14.58 -7.56
CA ALA A 13 -4.15 13.39 -7.03
C ALA A 13 -4.39 13.52 -5.51
N CYS A 14 -3.37 13.97 -4.77
CA CYS A 14 -3.47 14.22 -3.33
C CYS A 14 -4.50 15.32 -3.01
N TYR A 15 -4.40 16.46 -3.70
CA TYR A 15 -5.31 17.58 -3.56
C TYR A 15 -6.76 17.17 -3.86
N GLY A 16 -6.99 16.51 -4.99
CA GLY A 16 -8.31 16.02 -5.39
C GLY A 16 -8.90 15.04 -4.37
N ARG A 17 -8.06 14.21 -3.75
CA ARG A 17 -8.49 13.28 -2.72
C ARG A 17 -8.85 13.96 -1.40
N ILE A 18 -8.11 15.00 -0.99
CA ILE A 18 -8.32 15.75 0.26
C ILE A 18 -9.54 16.67 0.15
N PHE A 19 -9.67 17.39 -0.96
CA PHE A 19 -10.70 18.41 -1.16
C PHE A 19 -11.90 17.92 -1.97
N ASN A 20 -11.93 16.63 -2.34
CA ASN A 20 -12.98 16.02 -3.15
C ASN A 20 -13.17 16.72 -4.52
N ASP A 21 -12.06 17.11 -5.14
CA ASP A 21 -12.03 17.69 -6.48
C ASP A 21 -11.81 16.60 -7.53
N GLN A 22 -12.91 16.23 -8.22
CA GLN A 22 -12.89 15.20 -9.25
C GLN A 22 -12.07 15.63 -10.48
N THR A 23 -12.03 16.92 -10.81
CA THR A 23 -11.27 17.43 -11.95
C THR A 23 -9.78 17.24 -11.75
N ALA A 24 -9.30 17.46 -10.52
CA ALA A 24 -7.90 17.22 -10.17
C ALA A 24 -7.54 15.73 -10.26
N LEU A 25 -8.40 14.84 -9.76
CA LEU A 25 -8.22 13.38 -9.86
C LEU A 25 -8.21 12.90 -11.33
N ASP A 26 -9.19 13.35 -12.11
CA ASP A 26 -9.31 13.02 -13.53
C ASP A 26 -8.10 13.52 -14.30
N THR A 27 -7.64 14.75 -14.02
CA THR A 27 -6.46 15.34 -14.67
C THR A 27 -5.20 14.52 -14.36
N ALA A 28 -4.98 14.17 -13.08
CA ALA A 28 -3.86 13.33 -12.67
C ALA A 28 -3.82 12.01 -13.45
N ALA A 29 -4.96 11.30 -13.50
CA ALA A 29 -5.05 10.00 -14.15
C ALA A 29 -4.97 10.10 -15.69
N ASN A 30 -5.64 11.06 -16.30
CA ASN A 30 -5.70 11.20 -17.75
C ASN A 30 -4.35 11.62 -18.33
N GLN A 31 -3.63 12.54 -17.68
CA GLN A 31 -2.34 13.01 -18.19
C GLN A 31 -1.26 11.93 -18.10
N ALA A 32 -1.25 11.12 -17.03
CA ALA A 32 -0.38 9.96 -16.92
C ALA A 32 -0.63 8.98 -18.10
N LEU A 33 -1.88 8.55 -18.29
CA LEU A 33 -2.22 7.60 -19.36
C LEU A 33 -2.00 8.18 -20.76
N LEU A 34 -2.29 9.46 -20.97
CA LEU A 34 -2.05 10.14 -22.25
C LEU A 34 -0.56 10.09 -22.61
N LEU A 35 0.31 10.40 -21.64
CA LEU A 35 1.75 10.39 -21.89
C LEU A 35 2.25 8.97 -22.18
N ALA A 36 1.79 7.97 -21.42
CA ALA A 36 2.12 6.57 -21.70
C ALA A 36 1.64 6.11 -23.08
N SER A 37 0.47 6.57 -23.55
CA SER A 37 -0.05 6.20 -24.87
C SER A 37 0.87 6.60 -26.03
N HIS A 38 1.76 7.57 -25.82
CA HIS A 38 2.76 8.00 -26.80
C HIS A 38 4.16 7.43 -26.54
N LEU A 39 4.53 7.23 -25.27
CA LEU A 39 5.92 6.95 -24.89
C LEU A 39 6.20 5.49 -24.54
N HIS A 40 5.16 4.72 -24.24
CA HIS A 40 5.31 3.34 -23.80
C HIS A 40 5.69 2.42 -24.96
N ASN A 41 6.77 1.66 -24.77
CA ASN A 41 7.18 0.59 -25.66
C ASN A 41 6.90 -0.76 -25.00
N ALA A 42 5.79 -1.39 -25.39
CA ALA A 42 5.34 -2.66 -24.86
C ALA A 42 6.26 -3.86 -25.17
N THR A 43 7.22 -3.72 -26.09
CA THR A 43 8.19 -4.80 -26.38
C THR A 43 9.28 -4.86 -25.32
N VAL A 44 9.71 -3.71 -24.80
CA VAL A 44 10.74 -3.64 -23.76
C VAL A 44 10.17 -3.31 -22.37
N HIS A 45 8.86 -3.01 -22.29
CA HIS A 45 8.16 -2.62 -21.07
C HIS A 45 8.75 -1.36 -20.40
N LEU A 46 9.20 -0.40 -21.21
CA LEU A 46 9.81 0.86 -20.76
C LEU A 46 9.24 2.05 -21.54
N MET A 47 9.55 3.27 -21.10
CA MET A 47 9.09 4.50 -21.76
C MET A 47 10.23 5.39 -22.24
N TYR A 48 10.08 5.93 -23.44
CA TYR A 48 10.95 6.98 -23.95
C TYR A 48 10.75 8.30 -23.19
N HIS A 49 11.79 9.13 -23.13
CA HIS A 49 11.81 10.35 -22.32
C HIS A 49 10.73 11.40 -22.68
N ALA A 50 10.47 11.63 -23.97
CA ALA A 50 9.61 12.74 -24.39
C ALA A 50 8.89 12.53 -25.71
N TYR A 51 7.76 13.24 -25.86
CA TYR A 51 6.94 13.28 -27.05
C TYR A 51 6.69 14.75 -27.42
N ASP A 52 6.85 15.06 -28.69
CA ASP A 52 6.46 16.32 -29.32
C ASP A 52 5.34 16.07 -30.33
N HIS A 53 4.15 16.57 -30.02
CA HIS A 53 2.98 16.43 -30.89
C HIS A 53 3.18 17.09 -32.25
N ALA A 54 3.82 18.27 -32.28
CA ALA A 54 4.06 19.01 -33.52
C ALA A 54 5.22 18.44 -34.34
N ARG A 55 6.06 17.59 -33.74
CA ARG A 55 7.25 16.97 -34.36
C ARG A 55 8.21 17.99 -34.96
N THR A 56 8.36 19.11 -34.28
CA THR A 56 9.19 20.25 -34.67
C THR A 56 10.51 20.30 -33.91
N ARG A 57 10.60 19.63 -32.75
CA ARG A 57 11.83 19.58 -31.96
C ARG A 57 12.87 18.70 -32.64
N ALA A 58 14.13 19.13 -32.61
CA ALA A 58 15.23 18.41 -33.23
C ALA A 58 15.43 16.99 -32.65
N TRP A 59 15.10 16.76 -31.38
CA TRP A 59 15.19 15.44 -30.74
C TRP A 59 14.00 14.52 -31.06
N ALA A 60 12.94 15.04 -31.66
CA ALA A 60 11.70 14.31 -31.90
C ALA A 60 11.78 13.56 -33.23
N SER A 61 11.45 12.27 -33.20
CA SER A 61 11.29 11.50 -34.43
C SER A 61 10.26 12.13 -35.36
N ALA A 62 10.61 12.35 -36.62
CA ALA A 62 9.68 12.90 -37.62
C ALA A 62 8.43 12.02 -37.83
N SER A 63 8.57 10.70 -37.64
CA SER A 63 7.47 9.75 -37.85
C SER A 63 6.55 9.59 -36.64
N THR A 64 7.09 9.66 -35.42
CA THR A 64 6.34 9.36 -34.19
C THR A 64 6.22 10.54 -33.23
N GLY A 65 7.09 11.54 -33.33
CA GLY A 65 7.24 12.63 -32.35
C GLY A 65 7.97 12.23 -31.07
N VAL A 66 8.39 10.97 -30.94
CA VAL A 66 8.98 10.41 -29.71
C VAL A 66 10.51 10.59 -29.72
N SER A 67 11.10 10.82 -28.55
CA SER A 67 12.56 10.83 -28.33
C SER A 67 13.15 9.42 -28.44
N TYR A 68 14.45 9.30 -28.71
CA TYR A 68 15.04 8.01 -29.06
C TYR A 68 15.47 7.11 -27.89
N GLU A 69 15.65 7.66 -26.68
CA GLU A 69 16.27 6.94 -25.56
C GLU A 69 15.36 6.81 -24.33
N VAL A 70 15.55 5.71 -23.60
CA VAL A 70 14.94 5.45 -22.28
C VAL A 70 15.90 5.95 -21.22
N TRP A 71 15.70 7.19 -20.78
CA TRP A 71 16.53 7.83 -19.77
C TRP A 71 16.11 7.43 -18.35
N SER A 72 17.07 6.98 -17.53
CA SER A 72 16.85 6.47 -16.16
C SER A 72 15.99 7.40 -15.32
N ARG A 73 16.42 8.64 -15.09
CA ARG A 73 15.72 9.57 -14.21
C ARG A 73 14.39 10.05 -14.80
N GLY A 74 14.31 10.25 -16.11
CA GLY A 74 13.05 10.57 -16.77
C GLY A 74 11.99 9.49 -16.51
N MET A 75 12.37 8.22 -16.65
CA MET A 75 11.50 7.09 -16.32
C MET A 75 11.24 6.99 -14.82
N GLY A 76 12.25 7.23 -13.98
CA GLY A 76 12.17 7.29 -12.53
C GLY A 76 11.06 8.24 -12.06
N TRP A 77 11.06 9.48 -12.56
CA TRP A 77 10.00 10.45 -12.24
C TRP A 77 8.61 9.93 -12.54
N TYR A 78 8.45 9.29 -13.70
CA TYR A 78 7.15 8.79 -14.11
C TYR A 78 6.65 7.67 -13.20
N VAL A 79 7.50 6.70 -12.85
CA VAL A 79 7.07 5.57 -12.02
C VAL A 79 6.86 5.97 -10.56
N MET A 80 7.63 6.93 -10.04
CA MET A 80 7.32 7.58 -8.76
C MET A 80 5.94 8.23 -8.81
N ALA A 81 5.67 8.97 -9.88
CA ALA A 81 4.38 9.64 -10.02
C ALA A 81 3.22 8.66 -10.14
N LEU A 82 3.39 7.53 -10.85
CA LEU A 82 2.37 6.49 -10.95
C LEU A 82 1.98 5.93 -9.58
N VAL A 83 2.97 5.55 -8.76
CA VAL A 83 2.68 4.99 -7.43
C VAL A 83 2.01 6.02 -6.52
N ASP A 84 2.44 7.29 -6.60
CA ASP A 84 1.83 8.36 -5.82
C ASP A 84 0.42 8.73 -6.30
N ILE A 85 0.16 8.73 -7.61
CA ILE A 85 -1.20 8.92 -8.13
C ILE A 85 -2.10 7.77 -7.67
N LEU A 86 -1.67 6.52 -7.82
CA LEU A 86 -2.43 5.33 -7.39
C LEU A 86 -2.74 5.33 -5.90
N LYS A 87 -1.86 5.89 -5.07
CA LYS A 87 -2.05 6.02 -3.62
C LYS A 87 -3.26 6.90 -3.25
N TYR A 88 -3.50 7.97 -4.01
CA TYR A 88 -4.58 8.93 -3.72
C TYR A 88 -5.82 8.74 -4.59
N LEU A 89 -5.70 8.05 -5.73
CA LEU A 89 -6.81 7.81 -6.64
C LEU A 89 -7.81 6.80 -6.04
N PRO A 90 -9.12 7.09 -5.98
CA PRO A 90 -10.10 6.13 -5.51
C PRO A 90 -10.10 4.84 -6.35
N HIS A 91 -10.20 3.67 -5.72
CA HIS A 91 -10.27 2.38 -6.44
C HIS A 91 -11.43 2.29 -7.43
N ALA A 92 -12.54 2.99 -7.16
CA ALA A 92 -13.70 3.05 -8.05
C ALA A 92 -13.49 3.99 -9.27
N HIS A 93 -12.37 4.73 -9.32
CA HIS A 93 -12.08 5.63 -10.42
C HIS A 93 -11.92 4.85 -11.73
N PRO A 94 -12.53 5.27 -12.85
CA PRO A 94 -12.54 4.50 -14.10
C PRO A 94 -11.14 4.17 -14.66
N LYS A 95 -10.14 5.00 -14.36
CA LYS A 95 -8.75 4.85 -14.81
C LYS A 95 -7.83 4.10 -13.85
N TYR A 96 -8.31 3.72 -12.66
CA TYR A 96 -7.47 3.08 -11.64
C TYR A 96 -6.80 1.81 -12.17
N ASN A 97 -7.59 0.90 -12.76
CA ASN A 97 -7.07 -0.36 -13.29
C ASN A 97 -6.10 -0.18 -14.45
N SER A 98 -6.31 0.83 -15.31
CA SER A 98 -5.38 1.11 -16.41
C SER A 98 -4.02 1.59 -15.91
N LEU A 99 -3.99 2.43 -14.88
CA LEU A 99 -2.76 2.88 -14.24
C LEU A 99 -2.05 1.73 -13.51
N LEU A 100 -2.82 0.86 -12.83
CA LEU A 100 -2.28 -0.31 -12.15
C LEU A 100 -1.64 -1.30 -13.15
N LEU A 101 -2.31 -1.60 -14.26
CA LEU A 101 -1.76 -2.46 -15.31
C LEU A 101 -0.51 -1.84 -15.94
N LEU A 102 -0.49 -0.53 -16.14
CA LEU A 102 0.71 0.17 -16.62
C LEU A 102 1.86 0.04 -15.61
N LEU A 103 1.62 0.24 -14.32
CA LEU A 103 2.63 0.05 -13.28
C LEU A 103 3.19 -1.38 -13.28
N GLN A 104 2.31 -2.38 -13.38
CA GLN A 104 2.70 -3.79 -13.45
C GLN A 104 3.55 -4.09 -14.68
N ASP A 105 3.19 -3.53 -15.84
CA ASP A 105 3.95 -3.69 -17.07
C ASP A 105 5.35 -3.05 -16.96
N LEU A 106 5.43 -1.80 -16.50
CA LEU A 106 6.70 -1.10 -16.32
C LEU A 106 7.62 -1.79 -15.29
N ALA A 107 7.06 -2.45 -14.27
CA ALA A 107 7.85 -3.23 -13.32
C ALA A 107 8.60 -4.39 -14.00
N ILE A 108 8.02 -5.02 -15.04
CA ILE A 108 8.67 -6.06 -15.83
C ILE A 108 9.92 -5.51 -16.50
N GLY A 109 9.79 -4.35 -17.17
CA GLY A 109 10.92 -3.71 -17.85
C GLY A 109 12.00 -3.25 -16.88
N ILE A 110 11.62 -2.67 -15.75
CA ILE A 110 12.57 -2.27 -14.69
C ILE A 110 13.36 -3.49 -14.20
N GLN A 111 12.68 -4.58 -13.82
CA GLN A 111 13.36 -5.80 -13.37
C GLN A 111 14.30 -6.36 -14.44
N ALA A 112 13.85 -6.43 -15.70
CA ALA A 112 14.61 -7.03 -16.79
C ALA A 112 15.90 -6.26 -17.13
N ASN A 113 16.00 -4.98 -16.74
CA ASN A 113 17.14 -4.11 -17.03
C ASN A 113 17.97 -3.74 -15.79
N GLN A 114 17.75 -4.42 -14.65
CA GLN A 114 18.59 -4.27 -13.47
C GLN A 114 19.97 -4.90 -13.74
N ASP A 115 21.05 -4.17 -13.47
CA ASP A 115 22.40 -4.73 -13.56
C ASP A 115 22.60 -5.80 -12.47
N PRO A 116 22.88 -7.07 -12.83
CA PRO A 116 22.96 -8.15 -11.84
C PRO A 116 24.20 -8.05 -10.94
N GLY A 117 25.24 -7.32 -11.35
CA GLY A 117 26.47 -7.17 -10.58
C GLY A 117 26.36 -6.13 -9.47
N THR A 118 25.61 -5.06 -9.71
CA THR A 118 25.52 -3.90 -8.79
C THR A 118 24.12 -3.68 -8.22
N GLY A 119 23.09 -4.25 -8.84
CA GLY A 119 21.69 -3.98 -8.51
C GLY A 119 21.17 -2.63 -9.02
N LEU A 120 22.01 -1.82 -9.66
CA LEU A 120 21.66 -0.49 -10.16
C LEU A 120 21.12 -0.53 -11.61
N TRP A 121 20.68 0.62 -12.11
CA TRP A 121 20.26 0.81 -13.49
C TRP A 121 21.16 1.82 -14.20
N TYR A 122 21.31 1.64 -15.50
CA TYR A 122 22.11 2.52 -16.35
C TYR A 122 21.38 3.81 -16.72
N GLN A 123 22.16 4.88 -16.98
CA GLN A 123 21.69 6.18 -17.50
C GLN A 123 20.76 6.01 -18.71
N VAL A 124 21.13 5.16 -19.67
CA VAL A 124 20.19 4.65 -20.69
C VAL A 124 19.80 3.22 -20.33
N VAL A 125 18.56 3.05 -19.87
CA VAL A 125 18.12 1.86 -19.13
C VAL A 125 18.22 0.58 -19.96
N ASN A 126 17.79 0.62 -21.22
CA ASN A 126 17.72 -0.54 -22.11
C ASN A 126 19.01 -0.83 -22.88
N LYS A 127 20.15 -0.29 -22.43
CA LYS A 127 21.47 -0.44 -23.08
C LYS A 127 22.56 -0.81 -22.07
N PRO A 128 22.53 -2.03 -21.48
CA PRO A 128 23.37 -2.43 -20.34
C PRO A 128 24.85 -2.70 -20.71
N SER A 129 25.62 -3.26 -19.75
CA SER A 129 27.06 -3.59 -19.80
C SER A 129 27.47 -4.27 -21.12
N GLY A 130 27.97 -3.46 -22.04
CA GLY A 130 28.22 -3.84 -23.43
C GLY A 130 28.03 -2.67 -24.40
N SER A 131 27.26 -1.67 -23.97
CA SER A 131 27.15 -0.38 -24.66
C SER A 131 28.29 0.55 -24.22
N PRO A 132 29.22 0.94 -25.12
CA PRO A 132 30.33 1.81 -24.76
C PRO A 132 29.85 3.12 -24.12
N ALA A 133 30.53 3.58 -23.07
CA ALA A 133 30.28 4.83 -22.36
C ALA A 133 29.00 4.94 -21.50
N ASN A 134 28.12 3.94 -21.44
CA ASN A 134 27.01 3.97 -20.48
C ASN A 134 27.54 3.84 -19.04
N TYR A 135 26.80 4.37 -18.07
CA TYR A 135 27.17 4.33 -16.66
C TYR A 135 25.97 4.06 -15.76
N LEU A 136 26.21 3.45 -14.60
CA LEU A 136 25.20 3.23 -13.58
C LEU A 136 24.84 4.56 -12.94
N GLU A 137 23.54 4.85 -12.86
CA GLU A 137 23.04 6.17 -12.51
C GLU A 137 22.21 6.10 -11.22
N THR A 138 22.72 6.73 -10.17
CA THR A 138 22.21 6.55 -8.80
C THR A 138 20.81 7.13 -8.61
N SER A 139 20.49 8.29 -9.20
CA SER A 139 19.20 8.94 -8.92
C SER A 139 18.02 8.18 -9.52
N GLY A 140 18.08 7.78 -10.79
CA GLY A 140 17.07 6.95 -11.44
C GLY A 140 16.94 5.58 -10.78
N SER A 141 18.05 4.97 -10.36
CA SER A 141 18.04 3.72 -9.60
C SER A 141 17.25 3.87 -8.28
N ALA A 142 17.46 4.96 -7.54
CA ALA A 142 16.72 5.23 -6.31
C ALA A 142 15.21 5.48 -6.56
N MET A 143 14.86 6.15 -7.65
CA MET A 143 13.45 6.32 -8.05
C MET A 143 12.77 4.99 -8.39
N PHE A 144 13.49 4.07 -9.05
CA PHE A 144 12.99 2.72 -9.31
C PHE A 144 12.81 1.91 -8.04
N VAL A 145 13.79 1.94 -7.12
CA VAL A 145 13.67 1.27 -5.81
C VAL A 145 12.45 1.78 -5.05
N TYR A 146 12.27 3.11 -4.99
CA TYR A 146 11.09 3.71 -4.35
C TYR A 146 9.79 3.18 -4.95
N ALA A 147 9.65 3.21 -6.27
CA ALA A 147 8.43 2.82 -6.94
C ALA A 147 8.14 1.32 -6.79
N ILE A 148 9.15 0.46 -6.96
CA ILE A 148 9.00 -1.00 -6.82
C ILE A 148 8.62 -1.36 -5.39
N GLN A 149 9.33 -0.84 -4.40
CA GLN A 149 9.04 -1.15 -3.00
C GLN A 149 7.65 -0.66 -2.59
N THR A 150 7.29 0.58 -2.95
CA THR A 150 5.94 1.14 -2.70
C THR A 150 4.85 0.26 -3.34
N ALA A 151 5.08 -0.23 -4.55
CA ALA A 151 4.14 -1.07 -5.26
C ALA A 151 4.01 -2.48 -4.64
N VAL A 152 5.11 -3.05 -4.13
CA VAL A 152 5.10 -4.31 -3.38
C VAL A 152 4.30 -4.14 -2.09
N ASP A 153 4.59 -3.10 -1.29
CA ASP A 153 3.93 -2.87 0.00
C ASP A 153 2.43 -2.57 -0.15
N SER A 154 2.05 -1.96 -1.27
CA SER A 154 0.65 -1.70 -1.61
C SER A 154 -0.09 -2.94 -2.15
N GLY A 155 0.63 -4.03 -2.45
CA GLY A 155 0.09 -5.22 -3.10
C GLY A 155 -0.29 -5.01 -4.57
N TRP A 156 0.23 -3.97 -5.20
CA TRP A 156 0.00 -3.66 -6.63
C TRP A 156 0.83 -4.55 -7.55
N ILE A 157 2.00 -4.97 -7.10
CA ILE A 157 2.85 -5.97 -7.76
C ILE A 157 3.18 -7.11 -6.79
N SER A 158 3.57 -8.25 -7.33
CA SER A 158 3.89 -9.45 -6.55
C SER A 158 5.08 -9.22 -5.60
N ASN A 159 5.04 -9.85 -4.43
CA ASN A 159 6.18 -9.88 -3.49
C ASN A 159 7.44 -10.57 -4.07
N SER A 160 7.34 -11.20 -5.25
CA SER A 160 8.51 -11.66 -6.00
C SER A 160 9.41 -10.52 -6.48
N TYR A 161 8.93 -9.26 -6.47
CA TYR A 161 9.72 -8.08 -6.80
C TYR A 161 10.51 -7.51 -5.61
N SER A 162 10.30 -7.99 -4.37
CA SER A 162 11.07 -7.52 -3.20
C SER A 162 12.60 -7.67 -3.37
N PRO A 163 13.13 -8.77 -3.95
CA PRO A 163 14.56 -8.87 -4.23
C PRO A 163 15.07 -7.79 -5.21
N VAL A 164 14.25 -7.33 -6.15
CA VAL A 164 14.62 -6.26 -7.10
C VAL A 164 14.85 -4.96 -6.34
N ALA A 165 13.93 -4.59 -5.44
CA ALA A 165 14.07 -3.41 -4.58
C ALA A 165 15.27 -3.54 -3.63
N GLN A 166 15.43 -4.69 -2.97
CA GLN A 166 16.54 -4.93 -2.03
C GLN A 166 17.91 -4.85 -2.71
N ASN A 167 18.06 -5.47 -3.88
CA ASN A 167 19.32 -5.43 -4.62
C ASN A 167 19.63 -4.00 -5.09
N GLY A 168 18.61 -3.28 -5.57
CA GLY A 168 18.77 -1.87 -5.94
C GLY A 168 19.15 -0.99 -4.76
N TRP A 169 18.56 -1.23 -3.59
CA TRP A 169 18.91 -0.52 -2.36
C TRP A 169 20.35 -0.76 -1.92
N ASN A 170 20.79 -2.03 -1.92
CA ASN A 170 22.19 -2.37 -1.63
C ASN A 170 23.16 -1.69 -2.63
N GLY A 171 22.77 -1.64 -3.92
CA GLY A 171 23.50 -0.91 -4.95
C GLY A 171 23.60 0.59 -4.65
N ILE A 172 22.50 1.23 -4.24
CA ILE A 172 22.47 2.66 -3.87
C ILE A 172 23.36 2.93 -2.66
N LEU A 173 23.31 2.09 -1.63
CA LEU A 173 24.15 2.23 -0.44
C LEU A 173 25.65 2.20 -0.79
N SER A 174 26.06 1.42 -1.81
CA SER A 174 27.44 1.42 -2.30
C SER A 174 27.88 2.75 -2.94
N LYS A 175 26.92 3.61 -3.29
CA LYS A 175 27.12 4.95 -3.85
C LYS A 175 27.04 6.07 -2.81
N ILE A 176 26.86 5.73 -1.53
CA ILE A 176 26.84 6.71 -0.44
C ILE A 176 28.20 6.71 0.27
N SER A 177 28.79 7.90 0.38
CA SER A 177 30.03 8.14 1.12
C SER A 177 29.82 9.24 2.17
N THR A 178 30.85 9.53 2.97
CA THR A 178 30.82 10.63 3.93
C THR A 178 31.48 11.86 3.31
N HIS A 179 30.77 12.99 3.30
CA HIS A 179 31.30 14.29 2.87
C HIS A 179 32.22 14.90 3.95
N ALA A 180 33.00 15.93 3.59
CA ALA A 180 33.96 16.57 4.48
C ALA A 180 33.35 17.20 5.75
N ASP A 181 32.06 17.55 5.72
CA ASP A 181 31.30 18.07 6.85
C ASP A 181 30.68 16.98 7.74
N GLY A 182 30.94 15.71 7.44
CA GLY A 182 30.37 14.56 8.15
C GLY A 182 28.98 14.14 7.68
N GLY A 183 28.36 14.87 6.74
CA GLY A 183 27.07 14.51 6.14
C GLY A 183 27.19 13.43 5.05
N PRO A 184 26.06 12.88 4.56
CA PRO A 184 26.08 11.91 3.47
C PRO A 184 26.41 12.60 2.13
N GLN A 185 27.25 11.95 1.33
CA GLN A 185 27.49 12.27 -0.06
C GLN A 185 26.88 11.20 -0.96
N VAL A 186 26.07 11.60 -1.94
CA VAL A 186 25.54 10.69 -2.97
C VAL A 186 26.41 10.84 -4.21
N ASN A 187 26.93 9.73 -4.72
CA ASN A 187 27.82 9.70 -5.87
C ASN A 187 27.13 9.20 -7.14
N ASP A 188 27.73 9.49 -8.29
CA ASP A 188 27.44 8.86 -9.59
C ASP A 188 25.98 9.03 -10.10
N PHE A 189 25.46 10.25 -10.12
CA PHE A 189 24.16 10.53 -10.73
C PHE A 189 24.25 11.60 -11.83
N ALA A 190 23.35 11.56 -12.80
CA ALA A 190 23.40 12.54 -13.89
C ALA A 190 23.00 13.95 -13.40
N PRO A 191 23.69 15.04 -13.79
CA PRO A 191 23.25 16.42 -13.50
C PRO A 191 21.90 16.74 -14.16
N ALA A 192 21.26 17.84 -13.76
CA ALA A 192 20.00 18.28 -14.35
C ALA A 192 20.10 18.41 -15.87
N MET A 193 19.18 17.79 -16.61
CA MET A 193 19.20 17.77 -18.07
C MET A 193 17.80 17.59 -18.65
N GLY A 194 17.59 18.09 -19.87
CA GLY A 194 16.40 17.84 -20.67
C GLY A 194 16.63 16.73 -21.71
N VAL A 195 15.76 16.66 -22.71
CA VAL A 195 15.87 15.67 -23.81
C VAL A 195 17.12 15.93 -24.63
N GLN A 196 17.91 14.87 -24.86
CA GLN A 196 19.16 14.93 -25.61
C GLN A 196 19.05 14.26 -26.98
N GLY A 197 20.02 14.58 -27.83
CA GLY A 197 20.12 14.05 -29.19
C GLY A 197 19.31 14.84 -30.20
N THR A 198 19.65 14.69 -31.47
CA THR A 198 18.91 15.27 -32.61
C THR A 198 18.58 14.24 -33.68
N SER A 199 19.01 12.99 -33.50
CA SER A 199 18.67 11.87 -34.36
C SER A 199 18.85 10.55 -33.61
N ALA A 200 18.31 9.47 -34.16
CA ALA A 200 18.52 8.12 -33.61
C ALA A 200 20.01 7.74 -33.52
N VAL A 201 20.85 8.30 -34.39
CA VAL A 201 22.29 7.98 -34.46
C VAL A 201 23.07 8.61 -33.32
N ASN A 202 22.73 9.85 -32.93
CA ASN A 202 23.50 10.59 -31.92
C ASN A 202 22.84 10.63 -30.54
N ALA A 203 21.58 10.19 -30.41
CA ALA A 203 20.85 10.34 -29.16
C ALA A 203 21.52 9.63 -28.00
N TYR A 204 21.88 8.35 -28.17
CA TYR A 204 22.61 7.59 -27.16
C TYR A 204 23.86 8.33 -26.66
N ALA A 205 24.74 8.72 -27.59
CA ALA A 205 25.97 9.45 -27.26
C ALA A 205 25.68 10.74 -26.50
N ALA A 206 24.61 11.47 -26.86
CA ALA A 206 24.23 12.71 -26.20
C ALA A 206 23.78 12.50 -24.74
N TYR A 207 23.14 11.37 -24.40
CA TYR A 207 22.78 11.05 -23.01
C TYR A 207 23.97 10.58 -22.17
N VAL A 208 24.86 9.76 -22.74
CA VAL A 208 25.98 9.17 -21.99
C VAL A 208 27.19 10.10 -21.88
N ASN A 209 27.32 11.08 -22.76
CA ASN A 209 28.35 12.13 -22.66
C ASN A 209 28.05 13.16 -21.56
N ILE A 210 26.85 13.13 -20.96
CA ILE A 210 26.56 13.87 -19.75
C ILE A 210 27.11 13.06 -18.59
N LEU A 211 28.26 13.50 -18.08
CA LEU A 211 29.00 12.78 -17.05
C LEU A 211 28.32 12.89 -15.69
N PRO A 212 28.42 11.83 -14.86
CA PRO A 212 27.86 11.85 -13.52
C PRO A 212 28.55 12.89 -12.62
N VAL A 213 27.81 13.32 -11.60
CA VAL A 213 28.23 14.28 -10.56
C VAL A 213 27.83 13.73 -9.18
N ASP A 214 28.34 14.40 -8.14
CA ASP A 214 28.10 14.06 -6.75
C ASP A 214 27.43 15.23 -5.99
N VAL A 215 26.76 14.96 -4.87
CA VAL A 215 26.14 15.98 -3.99
C VAL A 215 26.57 15.69 -2.54
N PRO A 216 27.04 16.69 -1.76
CA PRO A 216 26.81 18.14 -1.89
C PRO A 216 27.78 18.90 -2.81
N GLY A 217 28.69 18.21 -3.52
CA GLY A 217 29.64 18.82 -4.47
C GLY A 217 29.03 19.50 -5.71
N SER A 218 27.72 19.39 -5.93
CA SER A 218 26.99 20.02 -7.03
C SER A 218 25.61 20.53 -6.61
N ALA A 219 25.06 21.53 -7.29
CA ALA A 219 23.75 22.10 -7.01
C ALA A 219 22.58 21.27 -7.59
N HIS A 220 22.57 19.96 -7.30
CA HIS A 220 21.62 19.00 -7.89
C HIS A 220 20.85 18.23 -6.81
N PRO A 221 19.80 18.83 -6.22
CA PRO A 221 19.10 18.26 -5.06
C PRO A 221 18.34 16.96 -5.38
N HIS A 222 18.08 16.69 -6.67
CA HIS A 222 17.46 15.44 -7.11
C HIS A 222 18.30 14.20 -6.82
N GLY A 223 19.63 14.34 -6.68
CA GLY A 223 20.50 13.25 -6.21
C GLY A 223 20.15 12.82 -4.79
N TYR A 224 19.97 13.78 -3.87
CA TYR A 224 19.53 13.49 -2.49
C TYR A 224 18.07 13.06 -2.42
N ALA A 225 17.17 13.79 -3.08
CA ALA A 225 15.73 13.56 -2.92
C ALA A 225 15.32 12.14 -3.31
N ALA A 226 15.86 11.61 -4.42
CA ALA A 226 15.56 10.25 -4.85
C ALA A 226 16.04 9.20 -3.84
N VAL A 227 17.27 9.35 -3.31
CA VAL A 227 17.84 8.43 -2.31
C VAL A 227 17.07 8.50 -1.00
N LEU A 228 16.68 9.69 -0.54
CA LEU A 228 15.88 9.85 0.67
C LEU A 228 14.49 9.20 0.53
N MET A 229 13.86 9.31 -0.64
CA MET A 229 12.58 8.65 -0.92
C MET A 229 12.74 7.12 -0.93
N ALA A 230 13.81 6.59 -1.54
CA ALA A 230 14.12 5.17 -1.48
C ALA A 230 14.37 4.71 -0.02
N ALA A 231 15.18 5.44 0.74
CA ALA A 231 15.45 5.16 2.15
C ALA A 231 14.16 5.13 2.99
N LEU A 232 13.23 6.06 2.74
CA LEU A 232 11.92 6.10 3.40
C LEU A 232 11.16 4.78 3.25
N VAL A 233 11.20 4.13 2.09
CA VAL A 233 10.46 2.88 1.86
C VAL A 233 11.32 1.63 2.04
N MET A 234 12.63 1.74 2.18
CA MET A 234 13.49 0.58 2.43
C MET A 234 13.80 0.41 3.92
N GLU A 235 14.08 1.52 4.62
CA GLU A 235 14.53 1.50 6.02
C GLU A 235 13.37 1.68 7.00
N LEU A 236 12.42 2.57 6.69
CA LEU A 236 11.24 2.75 7.54
C LEU A 236 10.16 1.69 7.30
N SER A 237 10.32 0.83 6.29
CA SER A 237 9.51 -0.38 6.11
C SER A 237 9.85 -1.49 7.11
N GLY A 238 10.98 -1.35 7.84
CA GLY A 238 11.21 -2.07 9.09
C GLY A 238 10.26 -1.67 10.23
N MET A 239 9.52 -0.57 10.06
CA MET A 239 8.37 -0.19 10.87
C MET A 239 7.04 -0.54 10.16
N SER A 240 7.02 -1.50 9.23
CA SER A 240 5.78 -2.13 8.72
C SER A 240 5.29 -3.20 9.70
N THR A 241 4.92 -2.71 10.87
CA THR A 241 3.58 -2.82 11.45
C THR A 241 2.71 -4.00 11.01
N LEU A 242 2.34 -4.84 11.99
CA LEU A 242 1.21 -5.75 11.93
C LEU A 242 0.01 -5.05 11.26
N PRO A 243 -0.86 -5.77 10.53
CA PRO A 243 -2.02 -5.11 9.93
C PRO A 243 -2.82 -4.37 11.00
N LEU A 244 -2.95 -3.04 10.87
CA LEU A 244 -3.74 -2.22 11.79
C LEU A 244 -5.15 -2.81 11.94
N GLN A 245 -5.41 -3.40 13.09
CA GLN A 245 -6.62 -4.18 13.35
C GLN A 245 -6.97 -4.11 14.83
N PHE A 246 -8.24 -4.39 15.14
CA PHE A 246 -8.64 -4.59 16.52
C PHE A 246 -8.08 -5.93 17.01
N ARG A 247 -7.30 -5.89 18.11
CA ARG A 247 -6.84 -7.08 18.82
C ARG A 247 -8.02 -7.87 19.36
N TYR A 248 -8.99 -7.17 19.93
CA TYR A 248 -10.29 -7.71 20.29
C TYR A 248 -11.35 -6.60 20.31
N THR A 249 -12.60 -7.00 20.13
CA THR A 249 -13.78 -6.19 20.42
C THR A 249 -14.86 -7.06 21.04
N GLY A 250 -15.60 -6.52 22.00
CA GLY A 250 -16.73 -7.21 22.60
C GLY A 250 -17.63 -6.25 23.35
N GLY A 251 -18.75 -6.77 23.84
CA GLY A 251 -19.57 -6.02 24.76
C GLY A 251 -20.52 -6.92 25.53
N ASN A 252 -21.02 -6.44 26.66
CA ASN A 252 -21.98 -7.14 27.50
C ASN A 252 -23.06 -6.18 28.01
N ASN A 253 -24.15 -6.71 28.55
CA ASN A 253 -25.11 -5.93 29.30
C ASN A 253 -24.97 -6.20 30.80
N THR A 254 -24.48 -5.21 31.54
CA THR A 254 -24.34 -5.30 33.00
C THR A 254 -25.17 -4.21 33.66
N ASN A 255 -26.03 -4.56 34.62
CA ASN A 255 -26.86 -3.62 35.38
C ASN A 255 -27.77 -2.70 34.53
N GLY A 256 -28.16 -3.12 33.31
CA GLY A 256 -28.98 -2.32 32.40
C GLY A 256 -28.21 -1.37 31.49
N TYR A 257 -26.89 -1.46 31.47
CA TYR A 257 -26.03 -0.69 30.59
C TYR A 257 -25.34 -1.62 29.59
N ALA A 258 -25.22 -1.17 28.34
CA ALA A 258 -24.39 -1.86 27.37
C ALA A 258 -22.94 -1.38 27.53
N GLN A 259 -22.04 -2.30 27.86
CA GLN A 259 -20.63 -2.01 28.08
C GLN A 259 -19.83 -2.59 26.91
N LEU A 260 -19.09 -1.74 26.20
CA LEU A 260 -18.21 -2.10 25.08
C LEU A 260 -16.76 -2.12 25.53
N GLN A 261 -16.01 -3.08 25.00
CA GLN A 261 -14.58 -3.24 25.28
C GLN A 261 -13.82 -3.50 23.98
N TRP A 262 -12.67 -2.86 23.82
CA TRP A 262 -11.78 -3.11 22.67
C TRP A 262 -10.32 -2.79 23.00
N ALA A 263 -9.43 -3.34 22.18
CA ALA A 263 -8.02 -2.98 22.10
C ALA A 263 -7.60 -3.01 20.63
N PHE A 264 -6.58 -2.23 20.26
CA PHE A 264 -6.10 -2.10 18.89
C PHE A 264 -4.64 -2.53 18.78
N ASP A 265 -4.26 -3.20 17.70
CA ASP A 265 -2.85 -3.48 17.44
C ASP A 265 -2.21 -2.21 16.86
N GLU A 266 -1.07 -1.80 17.42
CA GLU A 266 -0.32 -0.59 17.00
C GLU A 266 -1.15 0.70 17.10
N GLU A 267 -1.60 0.93 18.33
CA GLU A 267 -2.36 2.10 18.72
C GLU A 267 -1.61 3.43 18.52
N ASP A 268 -0.28 3.42 18.42
CA ASP A 268 0.53 4.60 18.10
C ASP A 268 0.14 5.23 16.75
N GLN A 269 -0.51 4.47 15.86
CA GLN A 269 -1.07 4.99 14.61
C GLN A 269 -2.51 5.49 14.72
N VAL A 270 -3.17 5.35 15.87
CA VAL A 270 -4.57 5.75 16.10
C VAL A 270 -4.64 7.14 16.74
N ALA A 271 -5.37 8.06 16.13
CA ALA A 271 -5.62 9.39 16.68
C ALA A 271 -6.73 9.37 17.74
N HIS A 272 -7.85 8.70 17.44
CA HIS A 272 -8.98 8.52 18.36
C HIS A 272 -9.92 7.42 17.86
N TYR A 273 -10.81 6.97 18.75
CA TYR A 273 -11.89 6.05 18.41
C TYR A 273 -13.25 6.75 18.36
N LYS A 274 -14.18 6.18 17.61
CA LYS A 274 -15.60 6.56 17.64
C LYS A 274 -16.48 5.34 17.84
N VAL A 275 -17.52 5.49 18.65
CA VAL A 275 -18.53 4.47 18.89
C VAL A 275 -19.76 4.81 18.07
N ASP A 276 -20.16 3.92 17.17
CA ASP A 276 -21.42 4.04 16.45
C ASP A 276 -22.44 3.03 16.97
N LYS A 277 -23.71 3.42 17.04
CA LYS A 277 -24.86 2.60 17.47
C LYS A 277 -25.97 2.57 16.42
N ALA A 278 -26.65 1.44 16.31
CA ALA A 278 -27.85 1.25 15.50
C ALA A 278 -28.86 0.35 16.22
N GLY A 279 -30.15 0.59 15.98
CA GLY A 279 -31.23 -0.32 16.33
C GLY A 279 -31.44 -1.41 15.26
N ALA A 280 -32.31 -2.37 15.56
CA ALA A 280 -32.81 -3.39 14.65
C ALA A 280 -33.24 -2.82 13.28
N GLY A 281 -32.44 -3.01 12.22
CA GLY A 281 -32.75 -2.53 10.87
C GLY A 281 -32.56 -1.03 10.65
N SER A 282 -31.83 -0.34 11.53
CA SER A 282 -31.58 1.11 11.46
C SER A 282 -30.17 1.46 10.98
N VAL A 283 -29.95 2.74 10.63
CA VAL A 283 -28.64 3.30 10.25
C VAL A 283 -27.78 3.57 11.49
N PHE A 284 -26.47 3.34 11.39
CA PHE A 284 -25.51 3.66 12.44
C PHE A 284 -25.39 5.19 12.67
N ARG A 285 -25.45 5.60 13.93
CA ARG A 285 -25.21 6.97 14.38
C ARG A 285 -24.06 7.00 15.37
N GLU A 286 -23.27 8.07 15.34
CA GLU A 286 -22.17 8.28 16.28
C GLU A 286 -22.74 8.61 17.67
N GLU A 287 -22.26 7.90 18.69
CA GLU A 287 -22.68 8.09 20.09
C GLU A 287 -21.56 8.71 20.93
N ALA A 288 -20.30 8.43 20.59
CA ALA A 288 -19.16 8.92 21.35
C ALA A 288 -17.88 9.01 20.51
N THR A 289 -17.01 9.92 20.90
CA THR A 289 -15.59 9.98 20.48
C THR A 289 -14.72 9.72 21.72
N ILE A 290 -13.74 8.84 21.59
CA ILE A 290 -12.89 8.36 22.70
C ILE A 290 -11.43 8.61 22.33
N SER A 291 -10.74 9.42 23.13
CA SER A 291 -9.30 9.65 22.98
C SER A 291 -8.50 8.39 23.35
N VAL A 292 -7.32 8.25 22.75
CA VAL A 292 -6.40 7.15 23.10
C VAL A 292 -5.95 7.25 24.57
N ASN A 293 -5.68 6.11 25.20
CA ASN A 293 -5.19 6.01 26.57
C ASN A 293 -3.83 5.29 26.61
N GLN A 294 -3.18 5.25 27.78
CA GLN A 294 -1.84 4.67 27.91
C GLN A 294 -1.79 3.14 27.89
N ASN A 295 -2.92 2.47 28.15
CA ASN A 295 -2.97 1.02 28.35
C ASN A 295 -3.47 0.27 27.12
N ASN A 296 -3.92 0.96 26.07
CA ASN A 296 -4.51 0.36 24.86
C ASN A 296 -5.65 -0.63 25.17
N GLU A 297 -6.42 -0.31 26.22
CA GLU A 297 -7.60 -1.06 26.60
C GLU A 297 -8.72 -0.09 26.92
N TYR A 298 -9.84 -0.26 26.21
CA TYR A 298 -10.94 0.69 26.26
C TYR A 298 -12.18 0.05 26.83
N ASN A 299 -12.91 0.86 27.59
CA ASN A 299 -14.16 0.47 28.20
C ASN A 299 -15.14 1.65 28.13
N TRP A 300 -16.23 1.48 27.38
CA TRP A 300 -17.24 2.52 27.22
C TRP A 300 -18.63 1.98 27.56
N LYS A 301 -19.48 2.81 28.18
CA LYS A 301 -20.82 2.42 28.64
C LYS A 301 -21.88 3.24 27.94
N ASP A 302 -22.79 2.57 27.23
CA ASP A 302 -24.07 3.14 26.82
C ASP A 302 -25.04 3.08 28.01
N ARG A 303 -25.44 4.26 28.48
CA ARG A 303 -26.38 4.42 29.60
C ARG A 303 -27.85 4.33 29.19
N SER A 304 -28.14 4.33 27.90
CA SER A 304 -29.47 4.28 27.34
C SER A 304 -29.51 3.31 26.15
N PRO A 305 -29.22 2.01 26.39
CA PRO A 305 -29.28 1.02 25.33
C PRO A 305 -30.70 0.91 24.77
N ILE A 306 -30.80 0.69 23.47
CA ILE A 306 -32.08 0.51 22.78
C ILE A 306 -32.77 -0.75 23.33
N ASN A 307 -34.07 -0.66 23.63
CA ASN A 307 -34.88 -1.81 24.07
C ASN A 307 -34.88 -2.92 22.99
N GLY A 308 -34.63 -4.17 23.39
CA GLY A 308 -34.42 -5.30 22.49
C GLY A 308 -32.94 -5.52 22.19
N TYR A 309 -32.51 -5.35 20.93
CA TYR A 309 -31.10 -5.48 20.57
C TYR A 309 -30.52 -4.19 19.98
N ALA A 310 -29.39 -3.78 20.54
CA ALA A 310 -28.56 -2.70 20.01
C ALA A 310 -27.35 -3.30 19.28
N ILE A 311 -26.97 -2.65 18.19
CA ILE A 311 -25.84 -3.00 17.35
C ILE A 311 -24.82 -1.87 17.45
N TYR A 312 -23.57 -2.21 17.80
CA TYR A 312 -22.48 -1.27 17.92
C TYR A 312 -21.35 -1.62 16.95
N ARG A 313 -20.54 -0.62 16.60
CA ARG A 313 -19.23 -0.81 15.98
C ARG A 313 -18.29 0.29 16.44
N ILE A 314 -17.00 -0.01 16.48
CA ILE A 314 -15.94 0.94 16.81
C ILE A 314 -15.24 1.34 15.51
N ARG A 315 -14.99 2.64 15.34
CA ARG A 315 -14.12 3.20 14.32
C ARG A 315 -12.81 3.60 14.97
N ALA A 316 -11.69 3.01 14.54
CA ALA A 316 -10.38 3.57 14.81
C ALA A 316 -10.06 4.57 13.69
N ILE A 317 -9.80 5.82 14.05
CA ILE A 317 -9.38 6.88 13.13
C ILE A 317 -7.89 7.05 13.29
N THR A 318 -7.11 6.72 12.26
CA THR A 318 -5.65 6.83 12.31
C THR A 318 -5.21 8.30 12.29
N ILE A 319 -3.95 8.55 12.67
CA ILE A 319 -3.30 9.86 12.51
C ILE A 319 -3.30 10.35 11.06
N THR A 320 -3.40 9.42 10.10
CA THR A 320 -3.52 9.70 8.65
C THR A 320 -4.97 9.89 8.18
N GLY A 321 -5.96 9.79 9.07
CA GLY A 321 -7.38 9.91 8.76
C GLY A 321 -8.02 8.64 8.17
N LYS A 322 -7.29 7.52 8.07
CA LYS A 322 -7.84 6.23 7.65
C LYS A 322 -8.80 5.73 8.73
N THR A 323 -9.98 5.27 8.31
CA THR A 323 -10.97 4.68 9.22
C THR A 323 -10.91 3.15 9.14
N ILE A 324 -10.75 2.50 10.29
CA ILE A 324 -10.77 1.04 10.43
C ILE A 324 -11.95 0.66 11.32
N PHE A 325 -12.81 -0.22 10.82
CA PHE A 325 -14.01 -0.65 11.54
C PHE A 325 -13.76 -1.94 12.31
N SER A 326 -14.28 -2.02 13.53
CA SER A 326 -14.40 -3.27 14.26
C SER A 326 -15.42 -4.20 13.60
N PRO A 327 -15.40 -5.50 13.93
CA PRO A 327 -16.58 -6.34 13.84
C PRO A 327 -17.77 -5.68 14.54
N VAL A 328 -18.97 -6.04 14.10
CA VAL A 328 -20.21 -5.57 14.71
C VAL A 328 -20.42 -6.26 16.06
N ILE A 329 -20.68 -5.48 17.10
CA ILE A 329 -20.95 -5.95 18.47
C ILE A 329 -22.46 -5.88 18.70
N ARG A 330 -23.09 -7.02 18.98
CA ARG A 330 -24.54 -7.09 19.24
C ARG A 330 -24.80 -7.38 20.71
N ILE A 331 -25.69 -6.60 21.33
CA ILE A 331 -26.07 -6.74 22.75
C ILE A 331 -27.60 -6.81 22.85
N LYS A 332 -28.15 -7.82 23.54
CA LYS A 332 -29.60 -8.14 23.60
C LYS A 332 -30.07 -8.28 25.06
N ASP A 333 -30.69 -7.23 25.59
CA ASP A 333 -31.36 -7.18 26.91
C ASP A 333 -30.49 -7.34 28.19
N LYS A 334 -31.08 -6.97 29.35
CA LYS A 334 -30.46 -7.01 30.69
C LYS A 334 -30.01 -8.43 31.04
N ASN A 335 -28.75 -8.58 31.47
CA ASN A 335 -28.08 -9.86 31.83
C ASN A 335 -27.66 -10.76 30.66
N SER A 336 -27.57 -10.26 29.42
CA SER A 336 -26.89 -10.99 28.34
C SER A 336 -25.39 -10.68 28.32
N GLU A 337 -24.53 -11.69 28.45
CA GLU A 337 -23.16 -11.60 27.93
C GLU A 337 -23.26 -11.46 26.40
N GLY A 338 -22.64 -10.43 25.81
CA GLY A 338 -22.61 -10.32 24.35
C GLY A 338 -21.51 -11.20 23.78
N LEU A 339 -21.69 -11.62 22.52
CA LEU A 339 -20.75 -12.50 21.84
C LEU A 339 -19.35 -11.85 21.79
N ARG A 340 -18.42 -12.37 22.59
CA ARG A 340 -17.00 -12.06 22.53
C ARG A 340 -16.32 -13.14 21.71
N VAL A 341 -15.51 -12.71 20.75
CA VAL A 341 -14.71 -13.62 19.92
C VAL A 341 -13.25 -13.25 20.09
N LEU A 342 -12.44 -14.21 20.54
CA LEU A 342 -11.00 -14.09 20.66
C LEU A 342 -10.35 -15.09 19.72
N ILE A 343 -9.40 -14.62 18.92
CA ILE A 343 -8.72 -15.42 17.91
C ILE A 343 -7.23 -15.16 18.02
N TYR A 344 -6.45 -16.20 18.32
CA TYR A 344 -5.00 -16.07 18.52
C TYR A 344 -4.26 -17.39 18.24
N PRO A 345 -2.99 -17.34 17.82
CA PRO A 345 -2.26 -16.13 17.46
C PRO A 345 -2.77 -15.54 16.13
N ASN A 346 -2.68 -14.22 16.01
CA ASN A 346 -2.93 -13.49 14.78
C ASN A 346 -1.86 -12.39 14.69
N PRO A 347 -0.89 -12.45 13.75
CA PRO A 347 -0.79 -13.36 12.61
C PRO A 347 -0.50 -14.82 13.01
N LEU A 348 -0.98 -15.73 12.18
CA LEU A 348 -0.74 -17.17 12.28
C LEU A 348 0.40 -17.55 11.32
N PHE A 349 1.46 -18.18 11.83
CA PHE A 349 2.54 -18.70 10.99
C PHE A 349 2.21 -20.12 10.51
N GLN A 350 2.81 -20.52 9.38
CA GLN A 350 2.61 -21.85 8.81
C GLN A 350 2.84 -22.97 9.85
N ASN A 351 1.92 -23.92 9.92
CA ASN A 351 1.87 -25.04 10.88
C ASN A 351 1.60 -24.67 12.34
N GLN A 352 1.26 -23.42 12.67
CA GLN A 352 0.76 -23.07 13.99
C GLN A 352 -0.72 -23.41 14.16
N GLU A 353 -1.08 -23.76 15.39
CA GLU A 353 -2.48 -23.93 15.80
C GLU A 353 -3.12 -22.57 16.07
N ILE A 354 -4.36 -22.41 15.63
CA ILE A 354 -5.18 -21.25 15.94
C ILE A 354 -6.24 -21.60 16.98
N ASN A 355 -6.37 -20.73 17.98
CA ASN A 355 -7.39 -20.80 19.01
C ASN A 355 -8.52 -19.84 18.66
N VAL A 356 -9.74 -20.36 18.60
CA VAL A 356 -10.97 -19.59 18.46
C VAL A 356 -11.79 -19.80 19.72
N GLN A 357 -11.98 -18.71 20.47
CA GLN A 357 -12.82 -18.71 21.67
C GLN A 357 -14.01 -17.79 21.46
N LEU A 358 -15.20 -18.34 21.67
CA LEU A 358 -16.47 -17.64 21.69
C LEU A 358 -16.98 -17.65 23.14
N SER A 359 -17.37 -16.50 23.67
CA SER A 359 -18.04 -16.39 24.97
C SER A 359 -19.22 -15.42 24.89
N GLY A 360 -20.15 -15.50 25.84
CA GLY A 360 -21.43 -14.78 25.76
C GLY A 360 -22.33 -15.28 24.62
N MET A 361 -22.27 -16.59 24.34
CA MET A 361 -23.15 -17.24 23.38
C MET A 361 -24.52 -17.51 24.02
N VAL A 362 -25.59 -17.35 23.24
CA VAL A 362 -26.93 -17.83 23.62
C VAL A 362 -27.04 -19.30 23.21
N PRO A 363 -27.73 -20.17 23.97
CA PRO A 363 -27.96 -21.54 23.52
C PRO A 363 -28.66 -21.56 22.14
N GLY A 364 -28.08 -22.28 21.18
CA GLY A 364 -28.52 -22.24 19.80
C GLY A 364 -27.56 -22.92 18.81
N ASN A 365 -27.95 -22.89 17.54
CA ASN A 365 -27.17 -23.49 16.45
C ASN A 365 -26.33 -22.43 15.74
N TYR A 366 -25.03 -22.66 15.72
CA TYR A 366 -24.05 -21.77 15.12
C TYR A 366 -23.29 -22.47 14.00
N THR A 367 -22.78 -21.67 13.06
CA THR A 367 -21.83 -22.12 12.04
C THR A 367 -20.63 -21.19 12.06
N VAL A 368 -19.44 -21.75 12.28
CA VAL A 368 -18.17 -21.03 12.20
C VAL A 368 -17.51 -21.40 10.89
N THR A 369 -17.22 -20.41 10.06
CA THR A 369 -16.62 -20.60 8.74
C THR A 369 -15.35 -19.77 8.64
N LEU A 370 -14.25 -20.38 8.20
CA LEU A 370 -13.05 -19.71 7.75
C LEU A 370 -13.06 -19.70 6.22
N SER A 371 -12.84 -18.53 5.63
CA SER A 371 -12.81 -18.34 4.18
C SER A 371 -11.62 -17.49 3.76
N SER A 372 -11.09 -17.70 2.55
CA SER A 372 -10.08 -16.80 1.98
C SER A 372 -10.68 -15.45 1.62
N ALA A 373 -9.85 -14.45 1.33
CA ALA A 373 -10.30 -13.12 0.90
C ALA A 373 -11.19 -13.14 -0.37
N ILE A 374 -11.09 -14.17 -1.20
CA ILE A 374 -11.92 -14.38 -2.41
C ILE A 374 -13.16 -15.26 -2.16
N GLY A 375 -13.43 -15.62 -0.89
CA GLY A 375 -14.65 -16.33 -0.49
C GLY A 375 -14.57 -17.86 -0.51
N ASN A 376 -13.41 -18.45 -0.84
CA ASN A 376 -13.25 -19.90 -0.79
C ASN A 376 -13.29 -20.37 0.66
N ARG A 377 -14.16 -21.34 0.97
CA ARG A 377 -14.27 -21.89 2.33
C ARG A 377 -13.09 -22.81 2.60
N VAL A 378 -12.25 -22.44 3.57
CA VAL A 378 -11.08 -23.20 4.03
C VAL A 378 -11.49 -24.18 5.12
N TRP A 379 -12.39 -23.75 6.00
CA TRP A 379 -12.88 -24.57 7.09
C TRP A 379 -14.30 -24.16 7.46
N ASN A 380 -15.12 -25.12 7.86
CA ASN A 380 -16.49 -24.87 8.29
C ASN A 380 -16.93 -25.88 9.34
N ARG A 381 -17.64 -25.41 10.36
CA ARG A 381 -18.19 -26.29 11.39
C ARG A 381 -19.51 -25.77 11.92
N SER A 382 -20.50 -26.65 11.94
CA SER A 382 -21.76 -26.43 12.65
C SER A 382 -21.60 -26.86 14.11
N LEU A 383 -22.11 -26.05 15.04
CA LEU A 383 -22.07 -26.27 16.48
C LEU A 383 -23.47 -26.07 17.06
N SER A 384 -23.89 -26.96 17.95
CA SER A 384 -25.03 -26.73 18.85
C SER A 384 -24.46 -26.35 20.21
N ILE A 385 -24.66 -25.09 20.60
CA ILE A 385 -24.14 -24.53 21.83
C ILE A 385 -25.23 -24.62 22.89
N ILE A 386 -24.91 -25.27 24.00
CA ILE A 386 -25.82 -25.47 25.15
C ILE A 386 -25.44 -24.53 26.32
N GLY A 387 -24.16 -24.13 26.42
CA GLY A 387 -23.64 -23.21 27.43
C GLY A 387 -23.40 -21.78 26.92
N ASN A 388 -22.62 -20.98 27.65
CA ASN A 388 -22.31 -19.59 27.29
C ASN A 388 -21.00 -19.41 26.51
N SER A 389 -20.21 -20.47 26.31
CA SER A 389 -18.89 -20.38 25.70
C SER A 389 -18.53 -21.63 24.90
N TRP A 390 -17.62 -21.44 23.94
CA TRP A 390 -17.06 -22.48 23.10
C TRP A 390 -15.63 -22.12 22.75
N THR A 391 -14.71 -23.07 22.93
CA THR A 391 -13.30 -22.90 22.56
C THR A 391 -12.89 -24.04 21.66
N LYS A 392 -12.15 -23.73 20.59
CA LYS A 392 -11.52 -24.72 19.75
C LYS A 392 -10.13 -24.30 19.30
N THR A 393 -9.20 -25.20 19.53
CA THR A 393 -7.88 -25.19 18.90
C THR A 393 -7.95 -26.01 17.61
N MET A 394 -7.42 -25.46 16.52
CA MET A 394 -7.43 -26.10 15.22
C MET A 394 -6.13 -25.84 14.44
N VAL A 395 -5.67 -26.86 13.72
CA VAL A 395 -4.67 -26.73 12.66
C VAL A 395 -5.42 -26.42 11.36
N LEU A 396 -4.97 -25.43 10.60
CA LEU A 396 -5.58 -25.13 9.32
C LEU A 396 -5.23 -26.22 8.27
N PRO A 397 -6.20 -26.67 7.45
CA PRO A 397 -5.96 -27.74 6.47
C PRO A 397 -5.00 -27.27 5.37
N ALA A 398 -3.86 -27.92 5.22
CA ALA A 398 -2.90 -27.61 4.15
C ALA A 398 -3.47 -27.96 2.75
N PRO A 399 -3.15 -27.18 1.70
CA PRO A 399 -2.34 -25.96 1.70
C PRO A 399 -3.19 -24.70 1.92
N VAL A 400 -2.83 -23.90 2.94
CA VAL A 400 -3.38 -22.54 3.12
C VAL A 400 -2.34 -21.54 2.63
N THR A 401 -2.69 -20.73 1.64
CA THR A 401 -1.78 -19.72 1.09
C THR A 401 -1.63 -18.55 2.06
N LYS A 402 -0.47 -17.90 2.07
CA LYS A 402 -0.26 -16.66 2.83
C LYS A 402 -1.27 -15.60 2.41
N GLY A 403 -1.76 -14.79 3.36
CA GLY A 403 -2.73 -13.73 3.09
C GLY A 403 -3.84 -13.63 4.12
N TYR A 404 -4.86 -12.84 3.79
CA TYR A 404 -6.00 -12.59 4.68
C TYR A 404 -7.09 -13.65 4.53
N TYR A 405 -7.58 -14.09 5.69
CA TYR A 405 -8.71 -14.98 5.83
C TYR A 405 -9.77 -14.31 6.68
N LEU A 406 -11.03 -14.60 6.36
CA LEU A 406 -12.20 -14.13 7.07
C LEU A 406 -12.80 -15.30 7.85
N ILE A 407 -12.87 -15.15 9.17
CA ILE A 407 -13.66 -16.03 10.02
C ILE A 407 -15.02 -15.39 10.27
N THR A 408 -16.09 -16.15 10.07
CA THR A 408 -17.47 -15.70 10.32
C THR A 408 -18.16 -16.65 11.26
N VAL A 409 -18.91 -16.11 12.21
CA VAL A 409 -19.82 -16.89 13.05
C VAL A 409 -21.24 -16.50 12.64
N ASN A 410 -22.04 -17.49 12.26
CA ASN A 410 -23.44 -17.33 11.93
C ASN A 410 -24.29 -18.04 12.99
N GLU A 411 -25.32 -17.38 13.51
CA GLU A 411 -26.40 -17.99 14.28
C GLU A 411 -27.50 -18.34 13.27
N GLU A 412 -27.74 -19.64 13.05
CA GLU A 412 -28.54 -20.15 11.93
C GLU A 412 -28.08 -19.58 10.55
N ARG A 413 -28.83 -18.62 9.99
CA ARG A 413 -28.51 -17.93 8.72
C ARG A 413 -28.05 -16.48 8.91
N LYS A 414 -27.99 -15.98 10.14
CA LYS A 414 -27.64 -14.59 10.44
C LYS A 414 -26.20 -14.49 10.89
N LYS A 415 -25.41 -13.67 10.21
CA LYS A 415 -24.03 -13.37 10.61
C LYS A 415 -24.04 -12.59 11.93
N VAL A 416 -23.44 -13.17 12.96
CA VAL A 416 -23.30 -12.57 14.29
C VAL A 416 -21.88 -12.09 14.57
N PHE A 417 -20.88 -12.59 13.83
CA PHE A 417 -19.50 -12.10 13.89
C PHE A 417 -18.78 -12.26 12.54
N SER A 418 -17.83 -11.37 12.29
CA SER A 418 -16.85 -11.49 11.21
C SER A 418 -15.52 -10.93 11.68
N GLY A 419 -14.44 -11.71 11.61
CA GLY A 419 -13.09 -11.31 11.98
C GLY A 419 -12.10 -11.62 10.88
N LYS A 420 -10.96 -10.93 10.87
CA LYS A 420 -9.86 -11.19 9.94
C LYS A 420 -8.74 -11.94 10.65
N ILE A 421 -8.07 -12.81 9.91
CA ILE A 421 -6.91 -13.58 10.34
C ILE A 421 -5.84 -13.39 9.26
N LEU A 422 -4.65 -12.97 9.66
CA LEU A 422 -3.51 -12.90 8.76
C LEU A 422 -2.70 -14.19 8.86
N ILE A 423 -2.45 -14.85 7.73
CA ILE A 423 -1.58 -16.02 7.65
C ILE A 423 -0.27 -15.62 6.96
N ARG A 424 0.86 -15.88 7.63
CA ARG A 424 2.22 -15.53 7.17
C ARG A 424 3.08 -16.73 6.81
#